data_AF-A0A1V3RTI9-F1
#
_entry.id   AF-A0A1V3RTI9-F1
#
_cell.length_a   1.000
_cell.length_b   1.000
_cell.length_c   1.000
_cell.angle_alpha   90.00
_cell.angle_beta   90.00
_cell.angle_gamma   90.00
#
_symmetry.space_group_name_H-M   'P 1'
#
loop_
_entity.id
_entity.type
_entity.pdbx_description
1 polymer ?
#
loop_
_entity_poly.entity_id
_entity_poly.type
_entity_poly.pdbx_seq_one_letter_code
_entity_poly.pdbx_strand_id
1 'polypeptide(L)' 'PEMVGEVLDVMVKLAQEGMTMMVVTHEMGFAKKVSHRVIFMDAGKIVEDCRRMEFFDKSEARSPRARDFLAKILHH' A
#
# COMPACT_ATOMS: atom_id res chain seq x y z
N PRO A 1 7.54 8.56 -13.66
CA PRO A 1 8.34 9.81 -13.62
C PRO A 1 9.70 9.53 -12.96
N GLU A 2 10.81 9.88 -13.62
CA GLU A 2 12.17 9.53 -13.20
C GLU A 2 12.48 10.00 -11.75
N MET A 3 11.84 11.07 -11.29
CA MET A 3 12.02 11.62 -9.93
C MET A 3 11.25 10.90 -8.81
N VAL A 4 10.38 9.92 -9.12
CA VAL A 4 9.61 9.21 -8.08
C VAL A 4 10.49 8.28 -7.26
N GLY A 5 11.47 7.63 -7.89
CA GLY A 5 12.36 6.68 -7.22
C GLY A 5 13.15 7.31 -6.06
N GLU A 6 13.72 8.50 -6.29
CA GLU A 6 14.53 9.20 -5.27
C GLU A 6 13.72 9.55 -4.03
N VAL A 7 12.47 10.01 -4.21
CA VAL A 7 11.56 10.32 -3.10
C VAL A 7 11.19 9.06 -2.33
N LEU A 8 10.85 7.98 -3.05
CA LEU A 8 10.52 6.70 -2.42
C LEU A 8 11.71 6.13 -1.63
N ASP A 9 12.94 6.29 -2.11
CA ASP A 9 14.14 5.84 -1.41
C ASP A 9 14.37 6.59 -0.10
N VAL A 10 14.13 7.92 -0.06
CA VAL A 10 14.16 8.69 1.19
C VAL A 10 13.09 8.18 2.16
N MET A 11 11.88 7.92 1.66
CA MET A 11 10.79 7.40 2.50
C MET A 11 11.09 6.00 3.05
N VAL A 12 11.75 5.13 2.27
CA VAL A 12 12.20 3.80 2.73
C VAL A 12 13.22 3.94 3.86
N LYS A 13 14.18 4.87 3.75
CA LYS A 13 15.18 5.11 4.81
C LYS A 13 14.52 5.56 6.11
N LEU A 14 13.61 6.54 6.05
CA LEU A 14 12.87 7.02 7.22
C LEU A 14 12.06 5.90 7.90
N ALA A 15 11.46 5.01 7.11
CA ALA A 15 10.74 3.87 7.65
C ALA A 15 11.67 2.87 8.38
N GLN A 16 12.90 2.68 7.89
CA GLN A 16 13.90 1.82 8.50
C GLN A 16 14.51 2.41 9.78
N GLU A 17 14.54 3.74 9.90
CA GLU A 17 14.98 4.46 11.10
C GLU A 17 13.97 4.37 12.27
N GLY A 18 12.83 3.70 12.07
CA GLY A 18 11.83 3.48 13.12
C GLY A 18 10.86 4.66 13.33
N MET A 19 10.80 5.59 12.38
CA MET A 19 9.85 6.69 12.41
C MET A 19 8.41 6.19 12.26
N THR A 20 7.48 6.74 13.05
CA THR A 20 6.05 6.50 12.82
C THR A 20 5.60 7.29 11.59
N MET A 21 5.14 6.59 10.56
CA MET A 21 4.76 7.19 9.26
C MET A 21 3.33 6.80 8.87
N MET A 22 2.57 7.78 8.38
CA MET A 22 1.30 7.57 7.68
C MET A 22 1.45 8.08 6.25
N VAL A 23 1.30 7.19 5.28
CA VAL A 23 1.54 7.49 3.86
C VAL A 23 0.30 7.15 3.05
N VAL A 24 -0.22 8.12 2.31
CA VAL A 24 -1.24 7.90 1.27
C VAL A 24 -0.50 7.81 -0.06
N THR A 25 -0.64 6.68 -0.75
CA THR A 25 0.10 6.43 -2.00
C THR A 25 -0.65 5.50 -2.94
N HIS A 26 -0.39 5.65 -4.24
CA HIS A 26 -0.76 4.70 -5.29
C HIS A 26 0.41 3.81 -5.73
N GLU A 27 1.62 4.04 -5.19
CA GLU A 27 2.82 3.27 -5.46
C GLU A 27 2.81 1.95 -4.67
N MET A 28 2.15 0.92 -5.21
CA MET A 28 1.94 -0.34 -4.49
C MET A 28 3.23 -1.11 -4.21
N GLY A 29 4.25 -1.00 -5.07
CA GLY A 29 5.56 -1.61 -4.83
C GLY A 29 6.23 -1.05 -3.58
N PHE A 30 6.15 0.27 -3.37
CA PHE A 30 6.58 0.93 -2.14
C PHE A 30 5.75 0.46 -0.95
N ALA A 31 4.42 0.52 -1.06
CA ALA A 31 3.53 0.11 0.03
C ALA A 31 3.78 -1.35 0.47
N LYS A 32 3.97 -2.28 -0.48
CA LYS A 32 4.28 -3.69 -0.20
C LYS A 32 5.64 -3.87 0.48
N LYS A 33 6.61 -2.99 0.19
CA LYS A 33 7.98 -3.03 0.74
C LYS A 33 8.06 -2.51 2.18
N VAL A 34 7.39 -1.41 2.51
CA VAL A 34 7.61 -0.70 3.81
C VAL A 34 6.44 -0.73 4.78
N SER A 35 5.20 -1.01 4.33
CA SER A 35 4.04 -0.90 5.23
C SER A 35 3.97 -2.04 6.25
N HIS A 36 3.52 -1.73 7.46
CA HIS A 36 3.17 -2.73 8.47
C HIS A 36 1.68 -3.10 8.38
N ARG A 37 0.85 -2.08 8.14
CA ARG A 37 -0.61 -2.11 8.10
C ARG A 37 -1.06 -1.33 6.88
N VAL A 38 -2.10 -1.82 6.21
CA VAL A 38 -2.71 -1.21 5.03
C VAL A 38 -4.14 -0.82 5.36
N ILE A 39 -4.46 0.44 5.11
CA ILE A 39 -5.83 0.97 5.18
C ILE A 39 -6.30 1.19 3.75
N PHE A 40 -7.27 0.40 3.31
CA PHE A 40 -7.93 0.62 2.04
C PHE A 40 -9.23 1.37 2.29
N MET A 41 -9.39 2.51 1.60
CA MET A 41 -10.56 3.35 1.73
C MET A 41 -11.29 3.45 0.39
N ASP A 42 -12.62 3.49 0.45
CA ASP A 42 -13.48 3.75 -0.69
C ASP A 42 -14.73 4.50 -0.22
N ALA A 43 -15.21 5.44 -1.03
CA ALA A 43 -16.41 6.25 -0.72
C ALA A 43 -16.41 6.86 0.70
N GLY A 44 -15.26 7.34 1.17
CA GLY A 44 -15.12 7.97 2.49
C GLY A 44 -15.15 7.01 3.68
N LYS A 45 -15.08 5.69 3.46
CA LYS A 45 -15.08 4.67 4.51
C LYS A 45 -13.80 3.83 4.46
N ILE A 46 -13.36 3.35 5.62
CA ILE A 46 -12.36 2.29 5.71
C ILE A 46 -13.05 0.98 5.34
N VAL A 47 -12.59 0.36 4.25
CA VAL A 47 -13.12 -0.90 3.73
C VAL A 47 -12.25 -2.07 4.18
N GLU A 48 -10.93 -1.90 4.21
CA GLU A 48 -10.00 -2.88 4.77
C GLU A 48 -9.04 -2.22 5.75
N ASP A 49 -8.71 -3.00 6.76
CA ASP A 49 -7.75 -2.68 7.79
C ASP A 49 -7.01 -3.96 8.17
N CYS A 50 -5.85 -4.19 7.58
CA CYS A 50 -5.15 -5.47 7.71
C CYS A 50 -3.64 -5.34 7.54
N ARG A 51 -2.93 -6.44 7.78
CA ARG A 51 -1.47 -6.51 7.56
C ARG A 51 -1.17 -6.50 6.07
N ARG A 52 -0.02 -5.94 5.68
CA ARG A 52 0.39 -5.88 4.26
C ARG A 52 0.35 -7.23 3.53
N MET A 53 0.76 -8.32 4.18
CA MET A 53 0.74 -9.66 3.56
C MET A 53 -0.68 -10.16 3.30
N GLU A 54 -1.62 -9.84 4.18
CA GLU A 54 -3.03 -10.20 4.00
C GLU A 54 -3.66 -9.39 2.87
N PHE A 55 -3.28 -8.12 2.74
CA PHE A 55 -3.78 -7.24 1.69
C PHE A 55 -3.25 -7.62 0.31
N PHE A 56 -1.93 -7.79 0.18
CA PHE A 56 -1.28 -7.98 -1.13
C PHE A 56 -1.13 -9.45 -1.55
N ASP A 57 -0.83 -10.36 -0.61
CA ASP A 57 -0.51 -11.76 -0.95
C ASP A 57 -1.73 -12.69 -0.79
N LYS A 58 -2.77 -12.24 -0.07
CA LYS A 58 -4.04 -12.95 0.10
C LYS A 58 -5.22 -12.11 -0.41
N SER A 59 -5.02 -11.45 -1.55
CA SER A 59 -6.00 -10.55 -2.18
C SER A 59 -7.37 -11.22 -2.37
N GLU A 60 -7.42 -12.51 -2.71
CA GLU A 60 -8.67 -13.27 -2.90
C GLU A 60 -9.60 -13.28 -1.68
N ALA A 61 -9.02 -13.18 -0.48
CA ALA A 61 -9.74 -13.13 0.80
C ALA A 61 -10.14 -11.71 1.22
N ARG A 62 -9.87 -10.69 0.37
CA ARG A 62 -10.29 -9.30 0.61
C ARG A 62 -11.72 -9.08 0.13
N SER A 63 -12.29 -7.96 0.56
CA SER A 63 -13.57 -7.46 0.06
C SER A 63 -13.59 -7.36 -1.47
N PRO A 64 -14.78 -7.51 -2.11
CA PRO A 64 -14.92 -7.38 -3.55
C PRO A 64 -14.28 -6.09 -4.09
N ARG A 65 -14.48 -4.97 -3.41
CA ARG A 65 -13.96 -3.67 -3.83
C ARG A 65 -12.45 -3.59 -3.80
N ALA A 66 -11.81 -4.14 -2.77
CA ALA A 66 -10.36 -4.18 -2.66
C ALA A 66 -9.74 -5.09 -3.73
N ARG A 67 -10.38 -6.23 -4.03
CA ARG A 67 -9.97 -7.12 -5.13
C ARG A 67 -10.03 -6.44 -6.48
N ASP A 68 -11.14 -5.75 -6.78
CA ASP A 68 -11.31 -5.00 -8.02
C ASP A 68 -10.25 -3.89 -8.18
N PHE A 69 -9.88 -3.24 -7.07
CA PHE A 69 -8.82 -2.25 -7.05
C PHE A 69 -7.44 -2.88 -7.32
N LEU A 70 -7.11 -3.96 -6.60
CA LEU A 70 -5.83 -4.67 -6.75
C LEU A 70 -5.67 -5.25 -8.16
N ALA A 71 -6.73 -5.80 -8.75
CA ALA A 71 -6.72 -6.31 -10.12
C ALA A 71 -6.34 -5.22 -11.13
N LYS A 72 -6.85 -3.99 -10.97
CA LYS A 72 -6.53 -2.88 -11.88
C LYS A 72 -5.08 -2.39 -11.77
N ILE A 73 -4.44 -2.59 -10.62
CA ILE A 73 -3.12 -2.01 -10.34
C ILE A 73 -2.00 -3.04 -10.50
N LEU A 74 -2.27 -4.33 -10.26
CA LEU A 74 -1.28 -5.40 -10.39
C LEU A 74 -1.04 -5.85 -11.86
N HIS A 75 -1.84 -5.35 -12.80
CA HIS A 75 -1.65 -5.58 -14.25
C HIS A 75 -0.79 -4.51 -14.94
N HIS A 76 -0.22 -3.57 -14.18
CA HIS A 76 0.81 -2.61 -14.61
C HIS A 76 2.03 -2.72 -13.70
#